data_AF-A0A258Y3D5-F1
#
_entry.id   AF-A0A258Y3D5-F1
#
_cell.length_a   1.000
_cell.length_b   1.000
_cell.length_c   1.000
_cell.angle_alpha   90.00
_cell.angle_beta   90.00
_cell.angle_gamma   90.00
#
_symmetry.space_group_name_H-M   'P 1'
#
loop_
_entity.id
_entity.type
_entity.pdbx_description
1 polymer ?
#
loop_
_entity_poly.entity_id
_entity_poly.type
_entity_poly.pdbx_seq_one_letter_code
_entity_poly.pdbx_strand_id
1 'polypeptide(L)'
;TKLFAESYFVERNIKWIKRAGVKKVDENKIYFETLDGEYQEQAYDFAMLIPGFAGHGFKAYDKTGQDISSKLFAANGLMKVDADYSQKPFEEWSVNDWPQTYQNPSYSNIFAPGIAFAPPHSISKPMVSKNGTPIFATAPRTGMPSGVMGKVTAENIISWIKTGNPEIKHKASMGKMGAACIVSAGYGMTKGTAATMTVSPVVPDWDKFPDWGRDINTTMGEPGLAGHWLKWAMHYMFLYKAKGKPFWWLIPE
;
A
#
# COMPACT_ATOMS: atom_id res chain seq x y z
N THR A 1 -8.86 9.58 18.29
CA THR A 1 -10.04 9.37 17.42
C THR A 1 -10.17 7.88 17.10
N LYS A 2 -10.90 7.14 17.94
CA LYS A 2 -11.11 5.67 17.85
C LYS A 2 -12.57 5.37 17.48
N LEU A 3 -13.07 5.92 16.38
CA LEU A 3 -14.53 5.93 16.17
C LEU A 3 -14.98 5.20 14.89
N PHE A 4 -14.25 5.30 13.79
CA PHE A 4 -14.82 4.86 12.52
C PHE A 4 -14.87 3.34 12.30
N ALA A 5 -13.76 2.62 12.42
CA ALA A 5 -13.77 1.16 12.26
C ALA A 5 -14.30 0.44 13.51
N GLU A 6 -14.04 0.99 14.69
CA GLU A 6 -14.46 0.41 15.96
C GLU A 6 -15.99 0.45 16.12
N SER A 7 -16.70 1.47 15.59
CA SER A 7 -18.17 1.50 15.61
C SER A 7 -18.77 0.32 14.83
N TYR A 8 -18.25 0.04 13.62
CA TYR A 8 -18.68 -1.11 12.81
C TYR A 8 -18.49 -2.44 13.55
N PHE A 9 -17.39 -2.57 14.29
CA PHE A 9 -17.11 -3.78 15.07
C PHE A 9 -18.06 -3.91 16.26
N VAL A 10 -18.30 -2.84 17.02
CA VAL A 10 -19.26 -2.84 18.14
C VAL A 10 -20.67 -3.19 17.67
N GLU A 11 -21.17 -2.54 16.61
CA GLU A 11 -22.51 -2.80 16.05
C GLU A 11 -22.69 -4.25 15.60
N ARG A 12 -21.60 -4.92 15.20
CA ARG A 12 -21.60 -6.31 14.73
C ARG A 12 -21.11 -7.30 15.78
N ASN A 13 -20.90 -6.86 17.02
CA ASN A 13 -20.38 -7.67 18.11
C ASN A 13 -19.06 -8.39 17.75
N ILE A 14 -18.20 -7.72 16.98
CA ILE A 14 -16.87 -8.19 16.62
C ILE A 14 -15.90 -7.72 17.71
N LYS A 15 -15.16 -8.66 18.29
CA LYS A 15 -14.05 -8.35 19.21
C LYS A 15 -12.76 -8.21 18.41
N TRP A 16 -11.86 -7.33 18.85
CA TRP A 16 -10.59 -7.10 18.17
C TRP A 16 -9.42 -7.01 19.16
N ILE A 17 -8.27 -7.49 18.72
CA ILE A 17 -6.99 -7.36 19.41
C ILE A 17 -6.08 -6.54 18.51
N LYS A 18 -5.46 -5.49 19.06
CA LYS A 18 -4.51 -4.63 18.34
C LYS A 18 -3.12 -4.84 18.91
N ARG A 19 -2.10 -4.36 18.18
CA ARG A 19 -0.70 -4.37 18.67
C ARG A 19 -0.23 -5.79 19.01
N ALA A 20 -0.58 -6.72 18.13
CA ALA A 20 -0.26 -8.14 18.25
C ALA A 20 0.38 -8.65 16.95
N GLY A 21 1.40 -9.49 17.08
CA GLY A 21 2.07 -10.18 15.99
C GLY A 21 1.82 -11.69 16.09
N VAL A 22 1.17 -12.27 15.08
CA VAL A 22 0.95 -13.72 15.02
C VAL A 22 2.29 -14.43 14.86
N LYS A 23 2.54 -15.46 15.69
CA LYS A 23 3.77 -16.25 15.70
C LYS A 23 3.55 -17.65 15.14
N LYS A 24 2.40 -18.25 15.40
CA LYS A 24 2.05 -19.61 14.98
C LYS A 24 0.55 -19.74 14.78
N VAL A 25 0.16 -20.55 13.82
CA VAL A 25 -1.23 -20.92 13.54
C VAL A 25 -1.26 -22.44 13.46
N ASP A 26 -1.99 -23.07 14.38
CA ASP A 26 -2.22 -24.53 14.42
C ASP A 26 -3.60 -24.85 13.84
N GLU A 27 -4.12 -26.06 14.01
CA GLU A 27 -5.42 -26.43 13.43
C GLU A 27 -6.61 -25.62 14.01
N ASN A 28 -6.56 -25.28 15.30
CA ASN A 28 -7.67 -24.65 16.02
C ASN A 28 -7.26 -23.49 16.94
N LYS A 29 -6.00 -23.03 16.87
CA LYS A 29 -5.47 -21.95 17.72
C LYS A 29 -4.49 -21.05 16.99
N ILE A 30 -4.58 -19.75 17.25
CA ILE A 30 -3.59 -18.74 16.86
C ILE A 30 -2.78 -18.36 18.09
N TYR A 31 -1.46 -18.41 17.98
CA TYR A 31 -0.53 -17.91 19.00
C TYR A 31 0.04 -16.58 18.54
N PHE A 32 -0.03 -15.57 19.39
CA PHE A 32 0.45 -14.23 19.07
C PHE A 32 1.16 -13.60 20.26
N GLU A 33 1.99 -12.61 19.94
CA GLU A 33 2.74 -11.82 20.90
C GLU A 33 2.21 -10.38 20.89
N THR A 34 1.97 -9.79 22.06
CA THR A 34 1.59 -8.37 22.17
C THR A 34 2.81 -7.45 22.19
N LEU A 35 2.62 -6.14 22.01
CA LEU A 35 3.73 -5.17 22.20
C LEU A 35 4.32 -5.19 23.61
N ASP A 36 3.56 -5.61 24.62
CA ASP A 36 4.07 -5.76 25.98
C ASP A 36 4.94 -7.01 26.17
N GLY A 37 5.11 -7.83 25.12
CA GLY A 37 5.89 -9.07 25.15
C GLY A 37 5.13 -10.26 25.73
N GLU A 38 3.81 -10.13 25.93
CA GLU A 38 2.97 -11.22 26.41
C GLU A 38 2.64 -12.18 25.28
N TYR A 39 2.79 -13.48 25.54
CA TYR A 39 2.33 -14.53 24.64
C TYR A 39 0.91 -14.93 25.00
N GLN A 40 0.03 -14.87 24.02
CA GLN A 40 -1.39 -15.19 24.15
C GLN A 40 -1.82 -16.17 23.06
N GLU A 41 -2.92 -16.86 23.31
CA GLU A 41 -3.55 -17.77 22.35
C GLU A 41 -5.03 -17.42 22.17
N GLN A 42 -5.53 -17.66 20.96
CA GLN A 42 -6.94 -17.51 20.59
C GLN A 42 -7.40 -18.74 19.85
N ALA A 43 -8.35 -19.48 20.43
CA ALA A 43 -9.01 -20.59 19.76
C ALA A 43 -9.92 -20.09 18.63
N TYR A 44 -10.07 -20.89 17.58
CA TYR A 44 -10.96 -20.62 16.46
C TYR A 44 -11.50 -21.90 15.83
N ASP A 45 -12.67 -21.80 15.20
CA ASP A 45 -13.22 -22.84 14.31
C ASP A 45 -12.89 -22.56 12.84
N PHE A 46 -12.75 -21.27 12.48
CA PHE A 46 -12.33 -20.81 11.16
C PHE A 46 -11.48 -19.55 11.28
N ALA A 47 -10.38 -19.48 10.52
CA ALA A 47 -9.46 -18.34 10.52
C ALA A 47 -9.17 -17.86 9.10
N MET A 48 -9.09 -16.53 8.94
CA MET A 48 -8.58 -15.88 7.74
C MET A 48 -7.57 -14.82 8.18
N LEU A 49 -6.33 -14.94 7.72
CA LEU A 49 -5.23 -14.04 8.04
C LEU A 49 -4.67 -13.46 6.74
N ILE A 50 -4.31 -12.17 6.78
CA ILE A 50 -3.59 -11.52 5.68
C ILE A 50 -2.09 -11.78 5.90
N PRO A 51 -1.38 -12.44 4.96
CA PRO A 51 0.04 -12.68 5.10
C PRO A 51 0.86 -11.40 4.91
N GLY A 52 2.09 -11.41 5.40
CA GLY A 52 3.07 -10.38 5.06
C GLY A 52 3.37 -10.38 3.56
N PHE A 53 3.61 -9.20 2.99
CA PHE A 53 4.00 -9.08 1.58
C PHE A 53 5.52 -9.16 1.43
N ALA A 54 5.95 -10.03 0.52
CA ALA A 54 7.31 -10.12 0.04
C ALA A 54 7.31 -10.03 -1.50
N GLY A 55 8.46 -9.75 -2.09
CA GLY A 55 8.62 -9.89 -3.53
C GLY A 55 8.56 -11.36 -3.96
N HIS A 56 8.43 -11.57 -5.27
CA HIS A 56 8.13 -12.88 -5.84
C HIS A 56 9.27 -13.91 -5.67
N GLY A 57 10.47 -13.48 -5.28
CA GLY A 57 11.65 -14.36 -5.17
C GLY A 57 12.35 -14.61 -6.50
N PHE A 58 12.22 -13.70 -7.48
CA PHE A 58 12.95 -13.80 -8.73
C PHE A 58 14.45 -13.71 -8.54
N LYS A 59 15.19 -14.52 -9.31
CA LYS A 59 16.60 -14.30 -9.55
C LYS A 59 16.79 -13.51 -10.83
N ALA A 60 17.77 -12.62 -10.84
CA ALA A 60 18.13 -11.84 -12.00
C ALA A 60 19.59 -12.11 -12.37
N TYR A 61 19.84 -12.25 -13.66
CA TYR A 61 21.16 -12.52 -14.21
C TYR A 61 21.51 -11.47 -15.26
N ASP A 62 22.77 -11.03 -15.30
CA ASP A 62 23.24 -10.16 -16.36
C ASP A 62 23.55 -10.94 -17.65
N LYS A 63 24.01 -10.22 -18.69
CA LYS A 63 24.33 -10.80 -20.00
C LYS A 63 25.45 -11.86 -19.96
N THR A 64 26.25 -11.89 -18.89
CA THR A 64 27.32 -12.87 -18.68
C THR A 64 26.89 -14.06 -17.82
N GLY A 65 25.65 -14.05 -17.33
CA GLY A 65 25.12 -15.06 -16.42
C GLY A 65 25.47 -14.81 -14.94
N GLN A 66 26.02 -13.65 -14.58
CA GLN A 66 26.27 -13.30 -13.18
C GLN A 66 24.96 -12.94 -12.47
N ASP A 67 24.78 -13.45 -11.25
CA ASP A 67 23.62 -13.11 -10.40
C ASP A 67 23.69 -11.65 -9.94
N ILE A 68 22.69 -10.86 -10.33
CA ILE A 68 22.53 -9.44 -10.02
C ILE A 68 21.32 -9.17 -9.11
N SER A 69 20.75 -10.20 -8.49
CA SER A 69 19.52 -10.10 -7.69
C SER A 69 19.66 -9.08 -6.56
N SER A 70 20.81 -9.01 -5.89
CA SER A 70 21.06 -8.06 -4.80
C SER A 70 21.12 -6.59 -5.25
N LYS A 71 21.42 -6.34 -6.54
CA LYS A 71 21.39 -5.01 -7.15
C LYS A 71 19.96 -4.58 -7.46
N LEU A 72 19.11 -5.50 -7.89
CA LEU A 72 17.72 -5.22 -8.29
C LEU A 72 16.74 -5.24 -7.13
N PHE A 73 16.87 -6.18 -6.21
CA PHE A 73 15.90 -6.42 -5.14
C PHE A 73 16.45 -6.02 -3.77
N ALA A 74 15.56 -5.55 -2.91
CA ALA A 74 15.80 -5.42 -1.48
C ALA A 74 15.73 -6.79 -0.79
N ALA A 75 16.12 -6.88 0.48
CA ALA A 75 16.13 -8.14 1.23
C ALA A 75 14.74 -8.80 1.35
N ASN A 76 13.67 -8.01 1.27
CA ASN A 76 12.29 -8.51 1.23
C ASN A 76 11.85 -9.00 -0.17
N GLY A 77 12.75 -9.01 -1.16
CA GLY A 77 12.50 -9.43 -2.54
C GLY A 77 11.80 -8.39 -3.42
N LEU A 78 11.36 -7.25 -2.87
CA LEU A 78 10.76 -6.16 -3.65
C LEU A 78 11.83 -5.37 -4.40
N MET A 79 11.50 -4.80 -5.54
CA MET A 79 12.47 -4.15 -6.41
C MET A 79 12.86 -2.76 -5.89
N LYS A 80 14.17 -2.46 -5.88
CA LYS A 80 14.70 -1.12 -5.57
C LYS A 80 14.36 -0.16 -6.72
N VAL A 81 13.91 1.03 -6.36
CA VAL A 81 13.55 2.12 -7.30
C VAL A 81 14.21 3.43 -6.86
N ASP A 82 13.80 4.56 -7.41
CA ASP A 82 14.30 5.92 -7.14
C ASP A 82 13.87 6.47 -5.77
N ALA A 83 14.04 5.68 -4.72
CA ALA A 83 13.75 6.02 -3.33
C ALA A 83 15.04 6.15 -2.50
N ASP A 84 14.97 6.87 -1.37
CA ASP A 84 16.07 6.93 -0.40
C ASP A 84 15.96 5.75 0.58
N TYR A 85 16.89 4.81 0.48
CA TYR A 85 16.96 3.61 1.32
C TYR A 85 17.91 3.75 2.52
N SER A 86 18.45 4.95 2.77
CA SER A 86 19.30 5.17 3.94
C SER A 86 18.53 4.93 5.24
N GLN A 87 19.21 4.35 6.22
CA GLN A 87 18.61 4.04 7.52
C GLN A 87 18.54 5.32 8.36
N LYS A 88 17.36 5.94 8.41
CA LYS A 88 17.09 7.14 9.20
C LYS A 88 16.16 6.82 10.38
N PRO A 89 16.28 7.51 11.53
CA PRO A 89 15.27 7.43 12.58
C PRO A 89 13.90 7.95 12.10
N PHE A 90 12.82 7.53 12.75
CA PHE A 90 11.43 7.86 12.36
C PHE A 90 11.21 9.38 12.23
N GLU A 91 11.84 10.14 13.12
CA GLU A 91 11.72 11.60 13.22
C GLU A 91 12.40 12.33 12.05
N GLU A 92 13.27 11.66 11.29
CA GLU A 92 13.97 12.21 10.12
C GLU A 92 13.37 11.74 8.78
N TRP A 93 12.33 10.90 8.81
CA TRP A 93 11.68 10.43 7.58
C TRP A 93 10.97 11.56 6.84
N SER A 94 11.13 11.59 5.52
CA SER A 94 10.56 12.62 4.66
C SER A 94 9.70 12.02 3.56
N VAL A 95 8.68 12.77 3.11
CA VAL A 95 7.93 12.43 1.90
C VAL A 95 8.80 12.33 0.65
N ASN A 96 9.96 12.99 0.65
CA ASN A 96 10.91 12.95 -0.45
C ASN A 96 11.76 11.67 -0.48
N ASP A 97 11.73 10.85 0.57
CA ASP A 97 12.38 9.53 0.57
C ASP A 97 11.65 8.54 -0.37
N TRP A 98 10.39 8.84 -0.73
CA TRP A 98 9.54 7.97 -1.54
C TRP A 98 9.74 8.16 -3.04
N PRO A 99 9.60 7.09 -3.84
CA PRO A 99 9.87 7.13 -5.28
C PRO A 99 8.91 8.03 -6.04
N GLN A 100 9.38 8.57 -7.17
CA GLN A 100 8.63 9.46 -8.07
C GLN A 100 8.59 8.96 -9.53
N THR A 101 9.59 8.19 -9.97
CA THR A 101 9.72 7.64 -11.33
C THR A 101 9.51 6.13 -11.38
N TYR A 102 9.70 5.44 -10.25
CA TYR A 102 9.65 3.98 -10.11
C TYR A 102 10.73 3.26 -10.92
N GLN A 103 11.76 3.98 -11.34
CA GLN A 103 12.89 3.48 -12.12
C GLN A 103 13.94 2.87 -11.21
N ASN A 104 14.54 1.75 -11.61
CA ASN A 104 15.67 1.18 -10.89
C ASN A 104 16.93 2.07 -11.05
N PRO A 105 17.66 2.36 -9.95
CA PRO A 105 18.82 3.25 -10.01
C PRO A 105 20.05 2.62 -10.69
N SER A 106 20.14 1.29 -10.78
CA SER A 106 21.27 0.58 -11.40
C SER A 106 21.02 0.26 -12.87
N TYR A 107 19.76 0.12 -13.27
CA TYR A 107 19.35 -0.31 -14.61
C TYR A 107 18.24 0.61 -15.14
N SER A 108 18.62 1.55 -15.99
CA SER A 108 17.74 2.63 -16.44
C SER A 108 16.51 2.14 -17.22
N ASN A 109 16.56 0.96 -17.84
CA ASN A 109 15.45 0.37 -18.58
C ASN A 109 14.53 -0.52 -17.72
N ILE A 110 14.70 -0.55 -16.40
CA ILE A 110 13.91 -1.37 -15.48
C ILE A 110 13.10 -0.46 -14.56
N PHE A 111 11.81 -0.78 -14.41
CA PHE A 111 10.85 -0.05 -13.59
C PHE A 111 10.01 -1.00 -12.74
N ALA A 112 9.53 -0.54 -11.59
CA ALA A 112 8.65 -1.30 -10.71
C ALA A 112 7.53 -0.43 -10.12
N PRO A 113 6.41 -0.24 -10.84
CA PRO A 113 5.23 0.42 -10.27
C PRO A 113 4.40 -0.53 -9.37
N GLY A 114 3.53 0.05 -8.53
CA GLY A 114 2.56 -0.68 -7.72
C GLY A 114 3.16 -1.39 -6.51
N ILE A 115 2.69 -2.60 -6.19
CA ILE A 115 3.18 -3.37 -5.03
C ILE A 115 4.65 -3.79 -5.18
N ALA A 116 5.16 -3.89 -6.42
CA ALA A 116 6.44 -4.49 -6.73
C ALA A 116 7.67 -3.71 -6.21
N PHE A 117 7.58 -2.39 -6.02
CA PHE A 117 8.71 -1.64 -5.46
C PHE A 117 8.87 -1.87 -3.96
N ALA A 118 10.10 -1.78 -3.50
CA ALA A 118 10.47 -1.81 -2.09
C ALA A 118 10.21 -0.44 -1.46
N PRO A 119 9.29 -0.32 -0.48
CA PRO A 119 9.14 0.92 0.28
C PRO A 119 10.45 1.26 1.02
N PRO A 120 10.85 2.54 1.06
CA PRO A 120 12.07 2.95 1.75
C PRO A 120 11.97 2.74 3.27
N HIS A 121 10.78 2.93 3.83
CA HIS A 121 10.46 2.75 5.24
C HIS A 121 8.94 2.54 5.42
N SER A 122 8.46 2.34 6.66
CA SER A 122 7.02 2.29 6.95
C SER A 122 6.40 3.70 6.93
N ILE A 123 5.06 3.78 6.87
CA ILE A 123 4.37 5.08 6.92
C ILE A 123 4.17 5.56 8.37
N SER A 124 3.78 4.65 9.25
CA SER A 124 3.64 4.93 10.68
C SER A 124 4.89 4.51 11.44
N LYS A 125 5.10 5.11 12.62
CA LYS A 125 6.20 4.75 13.52
C LYS A 125 6.24 3.23 13.75
N PRO A 126 7.34 2.55 13.39
CA PRO A 126 7.53 1.14 13.70
C PRO A 126 7.43 0.92 15.21
N MET A 127 6.83 -0.19 15.61
CA MET A 127 6.78 -0.61 17.00
C MET A 127 7.43 -1.98 17.13
N VAL A 128 8.10 -2.19 18.27
CA VAL A 128 8.78 -3.42 18.62
C VAL A 128 8.26 -3.84 19.99
N SER A 129 8.01 -5.13 20.19
CA SER A 129 7.60 -5.65 21.49
C SER A 129 8.74 -5.57 22.51
N LYS A 130 8.43 -5.75 23.80
CA LYS A 130 9.47 -5.87 24.85
C LYS A 130 10.44 -7.03 24.63
N ASN A 131 10.05 -8.06 23.87
CA ASN A 131 10.92 -9.19 23.52
C ASN A 131 11.70 -8.97 22.20
N GLY A 132 11.55 -7.82 21.54
CA GLY A 132 12.26 -7.51 20.29
C GLY A 132 11.53 -7.90 19.01
N THR A 133 10.27 -8.35 19.06
CA THR A 133 9.51 -8.70 17.86
C THR A 133 8.98 -7.43 17.15
N PRO A 134 9.25 -7.22 15.85
CA PRO A 134 8.68 -6.11 15.10
C PRO A 134 7.16 -6.32 14.89
N ILE A 135 6.34 -5.38 15.37
CA ILE A 135 4.88 -5.42 15.26
C ILE A 135 4.39 -4.06 14.75
N PHE A 136 4.34 -3.92 13.43
CA PHE A 136 3.85 -2.72 12.76
C PHE A 136 3.33 -3.04 11.35
N ALA A 137 2.54 -2.12 10.79
CA ALA A 137 1.94 -2.29 9.47
C ALA A 137 2.92 -1.94 8.33
N THR A 138 2.87 -2.72 7.26
CA THR A 138 3.55 -2.38 6.00
C THR A 138 2.83 -1.26 5.26
N ALA A 139 3.57 -0.46 4.48
CA ALA A 139 2.97 0.59 3.67
C ALA A 139 2.04 0.02 2.57
N PRO A 140 0.77 0.42 2.51
CA PRO A 140 -0.15 -0.04 1.46
C PRO A 140 0.15 0.66 0.12
N ARG A 141 0.02 -0.08 -0.98
CA ARG A 141 0.07 0.43 -2.35
C ARG A 141 -1.27 0.13 -3.02
N THR A 142 -2.26 1.00 -2.78
CA THR A 142 -3.66 0.77 -3.18
C THR A 142 -3.87 0.96 -4.68
N GLY A 143 -5.09 0.70 -5.15
CA GLY A 143 -5.44 0.72 -6.58
C GLY A 143 -5.14 2.05 -7.29
N MET A 144 -5.62 3.17 -6.74
CA MET A 144 -5.43 4.49 -7.34
C MET A 144 -3.93 4.88 -7.44
N PRO A 145 -3.12 4.86 -6.36
CA PRO A 145 -1.68 5.06 -6.46
C PRO A 145 -1.03 4.10 -7.46
N SER A 146 -1.36 2.80 -7.44
CA SER A 146 -0.79 1.83 -8.37
C SER A 146 -1.13 2.12 -9.84
N GLY A 147 -2.35 2.58 -10.12
CA GLY A 147 -2.78 3.01 -11.45
C GLY A 147 -1.99 4.22 -11.94
N VAL A 148 -1.83 5.23 -11.09
CA VAL A 148 -1.02 6.43 -11.38
C VAL A 148 0.45 6.07 -11.62
N MET A 149 1.03 5.22 -10.78
CA MET A 149 2.41 4.70 -10.94
C MET A 149 2.60 4.01 -12.29
N GLY A 150 1.68 3.10 -12.63
CA GLY A 150 1.70 2.36 -13.90
C GLY A 150 1.59 3.30 -15.09
N LYS A 151 0.67 4.27 -15.04
CA LYS A 151 0.49 5.27 -16.10
C LYS A 151 1.75 6.11 -16.32
N VAL A 152 2.32 6.70 -15.27
CA VAL A 152 3.53 7.53 -15.38
C VAL A 152 4.74 6.73 -15.89
N THR A 153 4.88 5.48 -15.42
CA THR A 153 5.90 4.56 -15.93
C THR A 153 5.74 4.33 -17.44
N ALA A 154 4.52 4.02 -17.87
CA ALA A 154 4.22 3.77 -19.29
C ALA A 154 4.45 5.02 -20.15
N GLU A 155 4.02 6.21 -19.69
CA GLU A 155 4.21 7.47 -20.42
C GLU A 155 5.70 7.79 -20.64
N ASN A 156 6.56 7.56 -19.64
CA ASN A 156 8.01 7.72 -19.80
C ASN A 156 8.57 6.73 -20.83
N ILE A 157 8.24 5.44 -20.73
CA ILE A 157 8.70 4.42 -21.69
C ILE A 157 8.25 4.77 -23.12
N ILE A 158 7.00 5.20 -23.30
CA ILE A 158 6.48 5.62 -24.61
C ILE A 158 7.27 6.83 -25.14
N SER A 159 7.56 7.84 -24.30
CA SER A 159 8.37 9.00 -24.70
C SER A 159 9.77 8.57 -25.15
N TRP A 160 10.41 7.65 -24.42
CA TRP A 160 11.74 7.16 -24.76
C TRP A 160 11.76 6.48 -26.13
N ILE A 161 10.80 5.59 -26.39
CA ILE A 161 10.69 4.88 -27.66
C ILE A 161 10.45 5.86 -28.82
N LYS A 162 9.57 6.86 -28.62
CA LYS A 162 9.22 7.82 -29.68
C LYS A 162 10.33 8.83 -29.98
N THR A 163 11.12 9.22 -28.98
CA THR A 163 12.12 10.29 -29.12
C THR A 163 13.55 9.76 -29.24
N GLY A 164 13.79 8.51 -28.88
CA GLY A 164 15.16 7.97 -28.73
C GLY A 164 15.93 8.55 -27.54
N ASN A 165 15.29 9.40 -26.70
CA ASN A 165 15.93 10.05 -25.56
C ASN A 165 15.37 9.49 -24.23
N PRO A 166 16.20 8.86 -23.37
CA PRO A 166 15.78 8.28 -22.09
C PRO A 166 15.58 9.32 -20.97
N GLU A 167 14.91 10.44 -21.28
CA GLU A 167 14.59 11.49 -20.32
C GLU A 167 13.30 11.18 -19.55
N ILE A 168 13.33 11.24 -18.22
CA ILE A 168 12.12 11.07 -17.38
C ILE A 168 11.35 12.39 -17.33
N LYS A 169 10.21 12.44 -18.03
CA LYS A 169 9.33 13.62 -18.10
C LYS A 169 8.16 13.54 -17.11
N HIS A 170 7.61 12.35 -16.92
CA HIS A 170 6.44 12.12 -16.09
C HIS A 170 6.88 11.66 -14.70
N LYS A 171 6.31 12.25 -13.65
CA LYS A 171 6.63 11.95 -12.26
C LYS A 171 5.36 11.95 -11.43
N ALA A 172 5.23 10.97 -10.53
CA ALA A 172 4.17 10.96 -9.55
C ALA A 172 4.73 10.35 -8.27
N SER A 173 4.98 11.17 -7.25
CA SER A 173 5.58 10.70 -5.99
C SER A 173 4.55 9.97 -5.12
N MET A 174 4.88 8.76 -4.67
CA MET A 174 4.04 8.04 -3.69
C MET A 174 3.87 8.84 -2.39
N GLY A 175 4.88 9.64 -2.01
CA GLY A 175 4.83 10.51 -0.84
C GLY A 175 3.80 11.64 -0.95
N LYS A 176 3.40 12.01 -2.18
CA LYS A 176 2.52 13.16 -2.45
C LYS A 176 1.15 12.77 -2.99
N MET A 177 0.95 11.50 -3.36
CA MET A 177 -0.35 11.02 -3.84
C MET A 177 -1.36 10.92 -2.71
N GLY A 178 -2.62 11.13 -3.03
CA GLY A 178 -3.74 10.68 -2.20
C GLY A 178 -4.09 9.21 -2.48
N ALA A 179 -4.88 8.62 -1.59
CA ALA A 179 -5.50 7.32 -1.82
C ALA A 179 -6.95 7.32 -1.34
N ALA A 180 -7.81 6.67 -2.11
CA ALA A 180 -9.16 6.32 -1.70
C ALA A 180 -9.25 4.82 -1.42
N CYS A 181 -9.98 4.44 -0.37
CA CYS A 181 -10.29 3.07 -0.05
C CYS A 181 -11.77 2.95 0.32
N ILE A 182 -12.44 1.94 -0.23
CA ILE A 182 -13.85 1.64 0.09
C ILE A 182 -13.92 0.18 0.53
N VAL A 183 -14.24 0.00 1.81
CA VAL A 183 -14.37 -1.31 2.46
C VAL A 183 -15.85 -1.65 2.55
N SER A 184 -16.29 -2.66 1.81
CA SER A 184 -17.67 -3.13 1.90
C SER A 184 -17.92 -3.77 3.28
N ALA A 185 -19.01 -3.37 3.93
CA ALA A 185 -19.38 -3.82 5.28
C ALA A 185 -20.84 -4.31 5.36
N GLY A 186 -21.43 -4.62 4.21
CA GLY A 186 -22.81 -5.12 4.06
C GLY A 186 -23.14 -5.42 2.59
N TYR A 187 -24.31 -6.00 2.36
CA TYR A 187 -24.77 -6.43 1.03
C TYR A 187 -26.18 -5.93 0.71
N GLY A 188 -26.51 -5.90 -0.58
CA GLY A 188 -27.84 -5.54 -1.09
C GLY A 188 -27.94 -4.08 -1.54
N MET A 189 -28.82 -3.83 -2.52
CA MET A 189 -28.89 -2.52 -3.19
C MET A 189 -29.37 -1.39 -2.29
N THR A 190 -30.22 -1.64 -1.30
CA THR A 190 -30.79 -0.59 -0.43
C THR A 190 -30.35 -0.68 1.02
N LYS A 191 -29.80 -1.84 1.43
CA LYS A 191 -29.33 -2.13 2.79
C LYS A 191 -27.82 -2.33 2.87
N GLY A 192 -27.13 -2.24 1.74
CA GLY A 192 -25.68 -2.31 1.69
C GLY A 192 -25.05 -1.15 2.45
N THR A 193 -23.84 -1.37 2.94
CA THR A 193 -23.05 -0.31 3.58
C THR A 193 -21.58 -0.50 3.28
N ALA A 194 -20.83 0.58 3.27
CA ALA A 194 -19.39 0.57 3.14
C ALA A 194 -18.76 1.63 4.04
N ALA A 195 -17.54 1.36 4.46
CA ALA A 195 -16.66 2.34 5.05
C ALA A 195 -15.79 2.94 3.94
N THR A 196 -16.03 4.21 3.60
CA THR A 196 -15.26 4.95 2.60
C THR A 196 -14.24 5.82 3.31
N MET A 197 -13.02 5.88 2.80
CA MET A 197 -11.99 6.78 3.30
C MET A 197 -11.14 7.33 2.17
N THR A 198 -10.73 8.58 2.34
CA THR A 198 -9.68 9.21 1.55
C THR A 198 -8.57 9.67 2.48
N VAL A 199 -7.33 9.54 2.03
CA VAL A 199 -6.14 10.02 2.74
C VAL A 199 -5.30 10.81 1.76
N SER A 200 -4.90 12.02 2.14
CA SER A 200 -4.08 12.87 1.28
C SER A 200 -3.13 13.74 2.11
N PRO A 201 -1.82 13.61 1.91
CA PRO A 201 -1.13 12.54 1.18
C PRO A 201 -1.19 11.18 1.91
N VAL A 202 -0.83 10.11 1.19
CA VAL A 202 -0.72 8.74 1.75
C VAL A 202 0.34 8.70 2.85
N VAL A 203 1.53 9.22 2.55
CA VAL A 203 2.62 9.42 3.49
C VAL A 203 2.45 10.79 4.14
N PRO A 204 2.43 10.90 5.48
CA PRO A 204 2.31 12.19 6.14
C PRO A 204 3.40 13.18 5.72
N ASP A 205 3.00 14.39 5.34
CA ASP A 205 3.86 15.53 4.98
C ASP A 205 3.78 16.59 6.07
N TRP A 206 4.68 16.52 7.04
CA TRP A 206 4.70 17.45 8.18
C TRP A 206 5.24 18.84 7.82
N ASP A 207 6.01 18.95 6.73
CA ASP A 207 6.47 20.24 6.22
C ASP A 207 5.29 21.04 5.64
N LYS A 208 4.43 20.36 4.88
CA LYS A 208 3.25 20.98 4.25
C LYS A 208 2.04 21.06 5.17
N PHE A 209 1.84 20.06 6.04
CA PHE A 209 0.71 19.97 6.97
C PHE A 209 1.20 19.78 8.42
N PRO A 210 1.69 20.83 9.09
CA PRO A 210 2.37 20.71 10.40
C PRO A 210 1.51 20.12 11.51
N ASP A 211 0.20 20.34 11.49
CA ASP A 211 -0.68 19.93 12.58
C ASP A 211 -1.07 18.44 12.51
N TRP A 212 -1.22 17.89 11.31
CA TRP A 212 -1.84 16.58 11.09
C TRP A 212 -1.07 15.67 10.13
N GLY A 213 -0.02 16.19 9.49
CA GLY A 213 0.72 15.53 8.40
C GLY A 213 -0.14 15.28 7.15
N ARG A 214 -1.41 15.68 7.15
CA ARG A 214 -2.38 15.47 6.06
C ARG A 214 -3.29 16.67 5.89
N ASP A 215 -3.81 16.81 4.68
CA ASP A 215 -4.87 17.77 4.39
C ASP A 215 -6.20 17.25 4.93
N ILE A 216 -6.74 17.94 5.93
CA ILE A 216 -8.01 17.61 6.57
C ILE A 216 -9.24 17.86 5.68
N ASN A 217 -9.11 18.68 4.63
CA ASN A 217 -10.22 18.94 3.71
C ASN A 217 -10.42 17.77 2.72
N THR A 218 -9.37 17.02 2.45
CA THR A 218 -9.37 15.89 1.51
C THR A 218 -9.18 14.54 2.18
N THR A 219 -8.80 14.51 3.46
CA THR A 219 -8.73 13.31 4.29
C THR A 219 -10.02 13.15 5.10
N MET A 220 -10.87 12.22 4.69
CA MET A 220 -12.15 11.94 5.34
C MET A 220 -12.42 10.44 5.47
N GLY A 221 -13.36 10.09 6.35
CA GLY A 221 -13.88 8.74 6.51
C GLY A 221 -15.39 8.79 6.76
N GLU A 222 -16.17 8.09 5.95
CA GLU A 222 -17.63 8.12 6.02
C GLU A 222 -18.24 6.71 5.86
N PRO A 223 -19.18 6.32 6.75
CA PRO A 223 -19.96 5.10 6.58
C PRO A 223 -21.21 5.37 5.75
N GLY A 224 -21.62 4.43 4.89
CA GLY A 224 -22.97 4.47 4.36
C GLY A 224 -23.19 3.74 3.05
N LEU A 225 -24.44 3.85 2.58
CA LEU A 225 -24.93 3.22 1.35
C LEU A 225 -24.29 3.84 0.09
N ALA A 226 -23.98 5.15 0.10
CA ALA A 226 -23.34 5.81 -1.03
C ALA A 226 -21.98 5.18 -1.37
N GLY A 227 -21.15 4.90 -0.35
CA GLY A 227 -19.89 4.17 -0.53
C GLY A 227 -20.09 2.76 -1.08
N HIS A 228 -21.17 2.08 -0.66
CA HIS A 228 -21.51 0.75 -1.18
C HIS A 228 -21.81 0.78 -2.67
N TRP A 229 -22.63 1.73 -3.13
CA TRP A 229 -22.90 1.92 -4.56
C TRP A 229 -21.68 2.34 -5.34
N LEU A 230 -20.86 3.24 -4.79
CA LEU A 230 -19.62 3.66 -5.44
C LEU A 230 -18.68 2.47 -5.65
N LYS A 231 -18.50 1.61 -4.64
CA LYS A 231 -17.70 0.39 -4.77
C LYS A 231 -18.23 -0.53 -5.86
N TRP A 232 -19.55 -0.71 -5.91
CA TRP A 232 -20.22 -1.53 -6.94
C TRP A 232 -20.02 -0.94 -8.34
N ALA A 233 -20.24 0.35 -8.53
CA ALA A 233 -20.00 1.04 -9.79
C ALA A 233 -18.53 0.92 -10.23
N MET A 234 -17.58 1.21 -9.33
CA MET A 234 -16.14 1.09 -9.60
C MET A 234 -15.73 -0.33 -9.97
N HIS A 235 -16.35 -1.36 -9.39
CA HIS A 235 -16.07 -2.76 -9.76
C HIS A 235 -16.36 -3.01 -11.25
N TYR A 236 -17.53 -2.62 -11.74
CA TYR A 236 -17.87 -2.81 -13.15
C TYR A 236 -17.10 -1.88 -14.07
N MET A 237 -16.86 -0.63 -13.67
CA MET A 237 -16.04 0.31 -14.45
C MET A 237 -14.61 -0.19 -14.59
N PHE A 238 -14.01 -0.73 -13.52
CA PHE A 238 -12.67 -1.32 -13.59
C PHE A 238 -12.63 -2.52 -14.53
N LEU A 239 -13.61 -3.44 -14.45
CA LEU A 239 -13.69 -4.57 -15.38
C LEU A 239 -13.93 -4.15 -16.84
N TYR A 240 -14.72 -3.11 -17.06
CA TYR A 240 -14.93 -2.52 -18.38
C TYR A 240 -13.61 -1.97 -18.94
N LYS A 241 -12.88 -1.22 -18.10
CA LYS A 241 -11.58 -0.64 -18.43
C LYS A 241 -10.53 -1.71 -18.73
N ALA A 242 -10.42 -2.71 -17.87
CA ALA A 242 -9.47 -3.83 -18.01
C ALA A 242 -9.72 -4.66 -19.29
N LYS A 243 -10.97 -4.72 -19.77
CA LYS A 243 -11.32 -5.38 -21.04
C LYS A 243 -11.06 -4.51 -22.27
N GLY A 244 -10.57 -3.27 -22.12
CA GLY A 244 -10.25 -2.37 -23.23
C GLY A 244 -11.48 -1.99 -24.08
N LYS A 245 -12.67 -1.99 -23.50
CA LYS A 245 -13.93 -1.68 -24.21
C LYS A 245 -13.96 -0.22 -24.69
N PRO A 246 -14.79 0.14 -25.69
CA PRO A 246 -14.84 1.49 -26.24
C PRO A 246 -14.92 2.58 -25.16
N PHE A 247 -14.12 3.64 -25.31
CA PHE A 247 -14.00 4.77 -24.37
C PHE A 247 -13.46 4.42 -22.97
N TRP A 248 -12.79 3.28 -22.80
CA TRP A 248 -12.19 2.90 -21.51
C TRP A 248 -11.24 3.96 -20.93
N TRP A 249 -10.56 4.73 -21.77
CA TRP A 249 -9.62 5.77 -21.36
C TRP A 249 -10.29 6.99 -20.72
N LEU A 250 -11.61 7.12 -20.82
CA LEU A 250 -12.39 8.14 -20.10
C LEU A 250 -12.65 7.75 -18.64
N ILE A 251 -12.48 6.46 -18.29
CA ILE A 251 -12.63 5.99 -16.92
C ILE A 251 -11.36 6.38 -16.13
N PRO A 252 -11.48 7.23 -15.10
CA PRO A 252 -10.32 7.69 -14.34
C PRO A 252 -9.59 6.54 -13.63
N GLU A 253 -8.37 6.81 -13.18
CA GLU A 253 -7.64 5.93 -12.24
C GLU A 253 -8.18 6.04 -10.81
#